data_AF-A0A7V8VB54-F1
#
_entry.id   AF-A0A7V8VB54-F1
#
_cell.length_a   1.000
_cell.length_b   1.000
_cell.length_c   1.000
_cell.angle_alpha   90.00
_cell.angle_beta   90.00
_cell.angle_gamma   90.00
#
_symmetry.space_group_name_H-M   'P 1'
#
loop_
_entity.id
_entity.type
_entity.pdbx_description
1 polymer ?
#
loop_
_entity_poly.entity_id
_entity_poly.type
_entity_poly.pdbx_seq_one_letter_code
_entity_poly.pdbx_strand_id
1 'polypeptide(L)' 'MTTNNNHGAADDYERVRPEWSCPRCGEDDIDLLVWIDDDRVCCDHCGTTYNPNWRESDSLGD' A
#
# COMPACT_ATOMS: atom_id res chain seq x y z
N MET A 1 36.51 -16.21 10.59
CA MET A 1 35.05 -16.28 10.36
C MET A 1 34.56 -14.85 10.37
N THR A 2 34.50 -14.21 9.21
CA THR A 2 34.30 -12.75 9.11
C THR A 2 32.82 -12.43 9.12
N THR A 3 32.37 -11.69 10.13
CA THR A 3 31.01 -11.15 10.25
C THR A 3 30.87 -9.92 9.37
N ASN A 4 30.42 -10.10 8.13
CA ASN A 4 30.01 -8.99 7.25
C ASN A 4 28.54 -9.19 6.85
N ASN A 5 27.66 -9.16 7.86
CA ASN A 5 26.23 -8.99 7.61
C ASN A 5 25.96 -7.50 7.35
N ASN A 6 26.31 -7.07 6.14
CA ASN A 6 25.87 -5.80 5.59
C ASN A 6 24.41 -5.93 5.11
N HIS A 7 23.48 -6.20 6.05
CA HIS A 7 22.05 -6.03 5.79
C HIS A 7 21.71 -4.55 5.99
N GLY A 8 22.23 -3.71 5.10
CA GLY A 8 21.77 -2.35 4.93
C GLY A 8 20.45 -2.36 4.16
N ALA A 9 19.52 -1.52 4.59
CA ALA A 9 18.22 -1.17 3.99
C ALA A 9 17.03 -2.08 4.36
N ALA A 10 16.69 -2.12 5.65
CA ALA A 10 15.33 -2.41 6.10
C ALA A 10 14.58 -1.07 6.27
N ASP A 11 13.99 -0.52 5.21
CA ASP A 11 13.02 0.60 5.37
C ASP A 11 12.19 0.93 4.12
N ASP A 12 12.59 0.49 2.90
CA ASP A 12 11.94 0.97 1.66
C ASP A 12 10.99 -0.06 1.02
N TYR A 13 11.04 -1.33 1.43
CA TYR A 13 10.19 -2.39 0.87
C TYR A 13 8.80 -2.46 1.52
N GLU A 14 8.57 -1.70 2.59
CA GLU A 14 7.34 -1.73 3.38
C GLU A 14 6.39 -0.58 3.01
N ARG A 15 6.70 0.23 1.98
CA ARG A 15 5.82 1.32 1.53
C ARG A 15 5.17 0.99 0.20
N VAL A 16 3.86 1.19 0.11
CA VAL A 16 3.11 1.09 -1.14
C VAL A 16 3.40 2.29 -2.03
N ARG A 17 3.04 2.17 -3.31
CA ARG A 17 3.13 3.30 -4.23
C ARG A 17 2.23 4.44 -3.73
N PRO A 18 2.58 5.71 -3.98
CA PRO A 18 1.73 6.86 -3.62
C PRO A 18 0.38 6.88 -4.33
N GLU A 19 0.20 6.06 -5.37
CA GLU A 19 -1.08 5.86 -6.05
C GLU A 19 -2.00 4.90 -5.28
N TRP A 20 -1.42 4.12 -4.38
CA TRP A 20 -2.09 3.10 -3.57
C TRP A 20 -2.17 3.51 -2.10
N SER A 21 -1.63 4.66 -1.72
CA SER A 21 -1.72 5.16 -0.35
C SER A 21 -3.12 5.64 -0.02
N CYS A 22 -3.43 5.67 1.27
CA CYS A 22 -4.77 6.00 1.74
C CYS A 22 -5.15 7.42 1.32
N PRO A 23 -6.24 7.61 0.54
CA PRO A 23 -6.63 8.94 0.06
C PRO A 23 -7.13 9.86 1.16
N ARG A 24 -7.39 9.33 2.38
CA ARG A 24 -7.96 10.09 3.49
C ARG A 24 -6.92 10.59 4.49
N CYS A 25 -5.90 9.79 4.81
CA CYS A 25 -4.84 10.17 5.75
C CYS A 25 -3.44 10.23 5.12
N GLY A 26 -3.28 9.76 3.88
CA GLY A 26 -1.98 9.72 3.19
C GLY A 26 -1.11 8.53 3.56
N GLU A 27 -1.62 7.56 4.33
CA GLU A 27 -0.86 6.40 4.77
C GLU A 27 -0.36 5.57 3.59
N ASP A 28 0.95 5.42 3.47
CA ASP A 28 1.60 4.62 2.45
C ASP A 28 2.29 3.36 3.00
N ASP A 29 2.13 3.08 4.30
CA ASP A 29 2.73 1.91 4.95
C ASP A 29 1.94 0.62 4.67
N ILE A 30 2.60 -0.40 4.13
CA ILE A 30 1.96 -1.66 3.71
C ILE A 30 1.37 -2.43 4.88
N ASP A 31 1.99 -2.34 6.07
CA ASP A 31 1.51 -3.03 7.27
C ASP A 31 0.22 -2.38 7.78
N LEU A 32 0.05 -1.08 7.57
CA LEU A 32 -1.17 -0.35 7.90
C LEU A 32 -2.24 -0.44 6.80
N LEU A 33 -1.91 -0.96 5.62
CA LEU A 33 -2.80 -1.10 4.47
C LEU A 33 -3.24 -2.56 4.30
N VAL A 34 -4.27 -2.96 5.05
CA VAL A 34 -4.77 -4.34 5.07
C VAL A 34 -5.67 -4.61 3.87
N TRP A 35 -5.28 -5.56 3.02
CA TRP A 35 -6.11 -6.01 1.89
C TRP A 35 -7.27 -6.87 2.43
N ILE A 36 -8.50 -6.34 2.33
CA ILE A 36 -9.71 -7.03 2.80
C ILE A 36 -10.43 -7.77 1.67
N ASP A 37 -10.21 -7.35 0.42
CA ASP A 37 -10.71 -7.99 -0.80
C ASP A 37 -9.63 -7.90 -1.90
N ASP A 38 -9.86 -8.58 -3.02
CA ASP A 38 -8.94 -8.59 -4.18
C ASP A 38 -8.66 -7.18 -4.74
N ASP A 39 -9.58 -6.23 -4.54
CA ASP A 39 -9.47 -4.85 -5.06
C ASP A 39 -9.57 -3.77 -3.97
N ARG A 40 -9.89 -4.16 -2.71
CA ARG A 40 -10.12 -3.21 -1.61
C ARG A 40 -9.09 -3.34 -0.50
N VAL A 41 -8.58 -2.19 -0.09
CA VAL A 41 -7.64 -2.02 1.01
C VAL A 41 -8.31 -1.22 2.12
N CYS A 42 -8.17 -1.69 3.35
CA CYS A 42 -8.54 -1.00 4.56
C CYS A 42 -7.30 -0.40 5.21
N CYS A 43 -7.28 0.92 5.37
CA CYS A 43 -6.25 1.57 6.16
C CYS A 43 -6.56 1.38 7.65
N ASP A 44 -5.70 0.67 8.38
CA ASP A 44 -5.81 0.43 9.82
C ASP A 44 -5.66 1.74 10.62
N HIS A 45 -4.76 2.62 10.17
CA HIS A 45 -4.49 3.90 10.84
C HIS A 45 -5.73 4.80 10.95
N CYS A 46 -6.58 4.85 9.91
CA CYS A 46 -7.75 5.72 9.90
C CYS A 46 -9.11 4.99 9.79
N GLY A 47 -9.09 3.68 9.54
CA GLY A 47 -10.27 2.84 9.28
C GLY A 47 -10.95 3.09 7.93
N THR A 48 -10.26 3.72 6.97
CA THR A 48 -10.86 4.00 5.64
C THR A 48 -10.62 2.82 4.71
N THR A 49 -11.70 2.23 4.21
CA THR A 49 -11.64 1.27 3.10
C THR A 49 -11.70 2.01 1.77
N TYR A 50 -10.74 1.73 0.88
CA TYR A 50 -10.65 2.32 -0.44
C TYR A 50 -10.12 1.29 -1.45
N ASN A 51 -10.16 1.67 -2.72
CA ASN A 51 -9.85 0.79 -3.83
C ASN A 51 -8.64 1.35 -4.58
N PRO A 52 -7.40 0.87 -4.32
CA PRO A 52 -6.19 1.43 -4.94
C PRO A 52 -6.18 1.27 -6.46
N ASN A 53 -6.96 0.33 -7.00
CA ASN A 53 -7.05 0.04 -8.43
C ASN A 53 -8.10 0.90 -9.17
N TRP A 54 -8.83 1.78 -8.47
CA TRP A 54 -9.96 2.48 -9.07
C TRP A 54 -9.55 3.59 -10.07
N ARG A 55 -8.27 3.69 -10.42
CA ARG A 55 -7.82 4.75 -11.32
C ARG A 55 -8.33 4.58 -12.75
N GLU A 56 -8.53 3.37 -13.29
CA GLU A 56 -9.11 3.20 -14.64
C GLU A 56 -9.71 1.79 -14.88
N SER A 57 -10.90 1.48 -14.35
CA SER A 57 -11.65 0.29 -14.81
C SER A 57 -13.14 0.50 -15.12
N ASP A 58 -13.58 1.75 -15.23
CA ASP A 58 -14.95 2.07 -15.66
C ASP A 58 -14.94 3.26 -16.62
N SER A 59 -14.53 3.06 -17.89
CA SER A 59 -14.92 3.92 -19.04
C SER A 59 -14.55 3.31 -20.42
N LEU A 60 -14.62 1.99 -20.60
CA LEU A 60 -14.64 1.37 -21.93
C LEU A 60 -15.96 0.61 -22.13
N GLY A 61 -16.95 1.33 -22.67
CA GLY A 61 -18.25 0.86 -23.13
C GLY A 61 -19.14 2.10 -23.29
N ASP A 62 -19.58 2.53 -24.46
CA ASP A 62 -19.90 1.87 -25.74
C ASP A 62 -19.66 2.88 -26.89
#